data_AF-A0A6A6HG05-F1
#
_entry.id   AF-A0A6A6HG05-F1
#
_cell.length_a   1.000
_cell.length_b   1.000
_cell.length_c   1.000
_cell.angle_alpha   90.00
_cell.angle_beta   90.00
_cell.angle_gamma   90.00
#
_symmetry.space_group_name_H-M   'P 1'
#
loop_
_entity.id
_entity.type
_entity.pdbx_description
1 polymer ?
#
loop_
_entity_poly.entity_id
_entity_poly.type
_entity_poly.pdbx_seq_one_letter_code
_entity_poly.pdbx_strand_id
1 'polypeptide(L)'
;MRFAILTLMLPVLTIASPQYHHEVGSAILQFEIDQDTFTSDTTIAVPGSLKLNEQLIGATVAEVSGIANENAVKCQALSADDRPIGMPFTLETSVTLDDGQKVEVDTIECYY
;
A
#
# COMPACT_ATOMS: atom_id res chain seq x y z
N MET A 1 26.60 -9.85 -61.80
CA MET A 1 26.96 -10.14 -60.41
C MET A 1 26.02 -9.34 -59.51
N ARG A 2 25.11 -10.00 -58.79
CA ARG A 2 24.15 -9.36 -57.87
C ARG A 2 24.69 -9.53 -56.44
N PHE A 3 24.97 -8.43 -55.74
CA PHE A 3 25.33 -8.45 -54.33
C PHE A 3 24.04 -8.41 -53.49
N ALA A 4 23.85 -9.41 -52.64
CA ALA A 4 22.77 -9.46 -51.66
C ALA A 4 23.21 -8.73 -50.37
N ILE A 5 22.45 -7.71 -49.98
CA ILE A 5 22.62 -7.00 -48.70
C ILE A 5 21.86 -7.80 -47.64
N LEU A 6 22.61 -8.39 -46.71
CA LEU A 6 22.07 -9.14 -45.58
C LEU A 6 21.81 -8.17 -44.42
N THR A 7 20.56 -7.79 -44.21
CA THR A 7 20.15 -6.90 -43.11
C THR A 7 20.06 -7.72 -41.82
N LEU A 8 21.03 -7.56 -40.93
CA LEU A 8 21.01 -8.09 -39.56
C LEU A 8 19.98 -7.31 -38.73
N MET A 9 18.86 -7.96 -38.38
CA MET A 9 17.94 -7.44 -37.37
C MET A 9 18.47 -7.77 -35.98
N LEU A 10 18.88 -6.75 -35.23
CA LEU A 10 19.21 -6.87 -33.82
C LEU A 10 17.91 -6.85 -32.98
N PRO A 11 17.72 -7.77 -32.03
CA PRO A 11 16.61 -7.71 -31.09
C PRO A 11 16.81 -6.56 -30.11
N VAL A 12 15.84 -5.65 -30.05
CA VAL A 12 15.75 -4.62 -29.02
C VAL A 12 15.39 -5.31 -27.71
N LEU A 13 16.36 -5.41 -26.79
CA LEU A 13 16.11 -5.81 -25.40
C LEU A 13 15.50 -4.60 -24.68
N THR A 14 14.18 -4.62 -24.47
CA THR A 14 13.52 -3.68 -23.57
C THR A 14 13.91 -4.04 -22.14
N ILE A 15 14.84 -3.30 -21.56
CA ILE A 15 15.18 -3.42 -20.14
C ILE A 15 14.04 -2.74 -19.37
N ALA A 16 13.14 -3.51 -18.78
CA ALA A 16 12.21 -3.00 -17.79
C ALA A 16 13.04 -2.65 -16.53
N SER A 17 13.27 -1.36 -16.32
CA SER A 17 13.93 -0.88 -15.10
C SER A 17 13.03 -1.11 -13.89
N PRO A 18 13.53 -1.71 -12.79
CA PRO A 18 12.75 -1.84 -11.56
C PRO A 18 12.40 -0.45 -11.04
N GLN A 19 11.11 -0.18 -10.84
CA GLN A 19 10.64 1.06 -10.23
C GLN A 19 10.99 1.03 -8.74
N TYR A 20 12.19 1.51 -8.40
CA TYR A 20 12.56 1.83 -7.02
C TYR A 20 11.69 3.01 -6.58
N HIS A 21 10.57 2.73 -5.91
CA HIS A 21 9.86 3.74 -5.16
C HIS A 21 10.79 4.19 -4.03
N HIS A 22 11.33 5.42 -4.14
CA HIS A 22 12.09 6.02 -3.06
C HIS A 22 11.10 6.34 -1.96
N GLU A 23 11.16 5.63 -0.84
CA GLU A 23 10.36 5.94 0.36
C GLU A 23 10.63 7.40 0.76
N VAL A 24 9.56 8.20 0.85
CA VAL A 24 9.68 9.65 1.12
C VAL A 24 9.47 9.94 2.61
N GLY A 25 8.81 9.05 3.32
CA GLY A 25 8.59 9.13 4.77
C GLY A 25 7.88 7.89 5.30
N SER A 26 7.19 8.03 6.42
CA SER A 26 6.48 6.93 7.09
C SER A 26 5.11 7.34 7.62
N ALA A 27 4.25 6.37 7.84
CA ALA A 27 2.99 6.51 8.55
C ALA A 27 2.94 5.54 9.74
N ILE A 28 2.29 5.96 10.81
CA ILE A 28 1.93 5.10 11.95
C ILE A 28 0.46 4.76 11.81
N LEU A 29 0.14 3.47 11.85
CA LEU A 29 -1.21 2.95 11.71
C LEU A 29 -1.75 2.52 13.08
N GLN A 30 -3.04 2.72 13.26
CA GLN A 30 -3.79 2.24 14.42
C GLN A 30 -4.97 1.39 13.95
N PHE A 31 -5.16 0.24 14.58
CA PHE A 31 -6.18 -0.73 14.20
C PHE A 31 -7.11 -1.05 15.36
N GLU A 32 -8.39 -1.24 15.07
CA GLU A 32 -9.37 -1.80 15.99
C GLU A 32 -9.46 -3.30 15.75
N ILE A 33 -9.14 -4.14 16.74
CA ILE A 33 -9.10 -5.62 16.61
C ILE A 33 -10.25 -6.32 17.34
N ASP A 34 -10.88 -5.60 18.27
CA ASP A 34 -12.08 -5.99 18.98
C ASP A 34 -12.85 -4.75 19.40
N GLN A 35 -14.10 -4.93 19.82
CA GLN A 35 -14.91 -3.85 20.35
C GLN A 35 -14.16 -3.20 21.53
N ASP A 36 -13.97 -1.87 21.44
CA ASP A 36 -13.23 -1.06 22.41
C ASP A 36 -11.75 -1.47 22.61
N THR A 37 -11.19 -2.27 21.71
CA THR A 37 -9.79 -2.72 21.76
C THR A 37 -9.02 -2.26 20.53
N PHE A 38 -8.17 -1.26 20.75
CA PHE A 38 -7.26 -0.73 19.73
C PHE A 38 -5.86 -1.28 19.95
N THR A 39 -5.21 -1.69 18.87
CA THR A 39 -3.77 -1.93 18.82
C THR A 39 -3.10 -0.77 18.10
N SER A 40 -1.96 -0.35 18.63
CA SER A 40 -1.29 0.87 18.22
C SER A 40 0.13 0.60 17.71
N ASP A 41 0.56 1.48 16.81
CA ASP A 41 1.95 1.82 16.48
C ASP A 41 2.63 0.94 15.43
N THR A 42 1.86 0.51 14.43
CA THR A 42 2.45 -0.15 13.27
C THR A 42 3.02 0.90 12.30
N THR A 43 4.34 0.97 12.19
CA THR A 43 5.00 1.87 11.23
C THR A 43 5.11 1.24 9.85
N ILE A 44 4.75 1.99 8.81
CA ILE A 44 4.89 1.62 7.41
C ILE A 44 5.61 2.74 6.64
N ALA A 45 6.48 2.36 5.69
CA ALA A 45 7.06 3.33 4.77
C ALA A 45 6.01 3.81 3.76
N VAL A 46 6.12 5.05 3.29
CA VAL A 46 5.19 5.60 2.30
C VAL A 46 5.97 6.16 1.09
N PRO A 47 5.67 5.71 -0.14
CA PRO A 47 4.73 4.63 -0.46
C PRO A 47 5.29 3.26 -0.03
N GLY A 48 4.41 2.32 0.33
CA GLY A 48 4.83 0.99 0.78
C GLY A 48 3.67 0.08 1.14
N SER A 49 4.00 -1.19 1.41
CA SER A 49 3.04 -2.21 1.84
C SER A 49 3.54 -2.95 3.08
N LEU A 50 2.59 -3.40 3.89
CA LEU A 50 2.83 -4.17 5.10
C LEU A 50 1.93 -5.40 5.10
N LYS A 51 2.54 -6.57 5.23
CA LYS A 51 1.81 -7.82 5.45
C LYS A 51 1.47 -7.96 6.94
N LEU A 52 0.19 -8.10 7.24
CA LEU A 52 -0.37 -8.10 8.59
C LEU A 52 -0.95 -9.47 8.98
N ASN A 53 -1.77 -10.06 8.11
CA ASN A 53 -2.51 -11.31 8.37
C ASN A 53 -3.29 -11.29 9.70
N GLU A 54 -4.07 -10.23 9.95
CA GLU A 54 -4.83 -10.05 11.19
C GLU A 54 -6.32 -9.81 10.94
N GLN A 55 -7.14 -10.08 11.96
CA GLN A 55 -8.57 -9.77 11.96
C GLN A 55 -8.81 -8.37 12.53
N LEU A 56 -9.29 -7.47 11.69
CA LEU A 56 -9.53 -6.07 12.03
C LEU A 56 -11.01 -5.72 11.91
N ILE A 57 -11.44 -4.70 12.65
CA ILE A 57 -12.77 -4.08 12.58
C ILE A 57 -12.67 -2.71 11.89
N GLY A 58 -11.62 -1.96 12.22
CA GLY A 58 -11.40 -0.59 11.75
C GLY A 58 -9.92 -0.24 11.68
N ALA A 59 -9.62 0.82 10.92
CA ALA A 59 -8.26 1.29 10.70
C ALA A 59 -8.20 2.81 10.54
N THR A 60 -7.07 3.39 10.92
CA THR A 60 -6.78 4.82 10.72
C THR A 60 -5.27 5.06 10.63
N VAL A 61 -4.88 6.21 10.07
CA VAL A 61 -3.50 6.71 10.17
C VAL A 61 -3.42 7.60 11.40
N ALA A 62 -2.54 7.26 12.34
CA ALA A 62 -2.36 8.00 13.58
C ALA A 62 -1.35 9.15 13.42
N GLU A 63 -0.29 8.93 12.64
CA GLU A 63 0.78 9.92 12.41
C GLU A 63 1.38 9.74 11.01
N VAL A 64 1.86 10.83 10.42
CA VAL A 64 2.70 10.81 9.22
C VAL A 64 3.97 11.61 9.51
N SER A 65 5.11 11.13 9.03
CA SER A 65 6.40 11.77 9.24
C SER A 65 7.24 11.80 7.95
N GLY A 66 7.97 12.89 7.73
CA GLY A 66 8.87 13.04 6.58
C GLY A 66 8.21 13.39 5.25
N ILE A 67 6.89 13.57 5.21
CA ILE A 67 6.12 13.81 3.97
C ILE A 67 5.59 15.24 3.97
N ALA A 68 5.88 16.00 2.90
CA ALA A 68 5.58 17.43 2.81
C ALA A 68 4.07 17.76 2.88
N ASN A 69 3.21 16.87 2.38
CA ASN A 69 1.77 16.99 2.51
C ASN A 69 1.23 15.72 3.18
N GLU A 70 1.21 15.73 4.51
CA GLU A 70 0.79 14.59 5.32
C GLU A 70 -0.64 14.13 5.00
N ASN A 71 -1.54 15.06 4.69
CA ASN A 71 -2.94 14.78 4.32
C ASN A 71 -3.10 14.13 2.95
N ALA A 72 -2.04 14.05 2.14
CA ALA A 72 -2.07 13.29 0.89
C ALA A 72 -1.96 11.78 1.13
N VAL A 73 -1.44 11.35 2.29
CA VAL A 73 -1.25 9.94 2.61
C VAL A 73 -2.58 9.24 2.80
N LYS A 74 -2.75 8.16 2.04
CA LYS A 74 -3.90 7.26 2.09
C LYS A 74 -3.40 5.85 2.30
N CYS A 75 -4.11 5.08 3.09
CA CYS A 75 -3.85 3.66 3.28
C CYS A 75 -5.10 2.84 2.96
N GLN A 76 -4.92 1.65 2.40
CA GLN A 76 -5.98 0.73 2.00
C GLN A 76 -5.70 -0.65 2.59
N ALA A 77 -6.70 -1.23 3.25
CA ALA A 77 -6.67 -2.61 3.67
C ALA A 77 -7.03 -3.53 2.50
N LEU A 78 -6.29 -4.63 2.35
CA LEU A 78 -6.46 -5.62 1.30
C LEU A 78 -6.62 -7.02 1.90
N SER A 79 -7.51 -7.81 1.29
CA SER A 79 -7.63 -9.25 1.54
C SER A 79 -6.46 -10.02 0.92
N ALA A 80 -6.36 -11.32 1.20
CA ALA A 80 -5.33 -12.21 0.64
C ALA A 80 -5.34 -12.33 -0.90
N ASP A 81 -6.45 -11.94 -1.55
CA ASP A 81 -6.58 -11.91 -3.01
C ASP A 81 -6.34 -10.49 -3.59
N ASP A 82 -5.69 -9.60 -2.83
CA ASP A 82 -5.45 -8.18 -3.16
C ASP A 82 -6.74 -7.36 -3.39
N ARG A 83 -7.89 -7.83 -2.89
CA ARG A 83 -9.15 -7.07 -2.99
C ARG A 83 -9.26 -6.05 -1.85
N PRO A 84 -9.67 -4.80 -2.14
CA PRO A 84 -9.84 -3.78 -1.11
C PRO A 84 -10.97 -4.14 -0.15
N ILE A 85 -10.71 -3.92 1.13
CA ILE A 85 -11.65 -4.07 2.24
C ILE A 85 -11.94 -2.67 2.79
N GLY A 86 -13.21 -2.26 2.76
CA GLY A 86 -13.61 -0.91 3.15
C GLY A 86 -13.03 0.18 2.24
N MET A 87 -13.21 1.44 2.66
CA MET A 87 -12.65 2.60 1.97
C MET A 87 -11.20 2.87 2.42
N PRO A 88 -10.40 3.60 1.62
CA PRO A 88 -9.12 4.11 2.09
C PRO A 88 -9.29 4.99 3.33
N PHE A 89 -8.30 4.94 4.22
CA PHE A 89 -8.24 5.73 5.46
C PHE A 89 -7.02 6.65 5.48
N THR A 90 -7.11 7.72 6.27
CA THR A 90 -6.13 8.83 6.32
C THR A 90 -5.96 9.32 7.75
N LEU A 91 -5.13 10.36 7.94
CA LEU A 91 -5.02 11.07 9.23
C LEU A 91 -6.36 11.66 9.72
N GLU A 92 -7.23 12.05 8.79
CA GLU A 92 -8.49 12.72 9.10
C GLU A 92 -9.70 11.78 8.98
N THR A 93 -9.49 10.56 8.48
CA THR A 93 -10.58 9.62 8.18
C THR A 93 -10.23 8.24 8.68
N SER A 94 -10.82 7.87 9.82
CA SER A 94 -10.89 6.49 10.28
C SER A 94 -12.01 5.75 9.54
N VAL A 95 -11.80 4.47 9.24
CA VAL A 95 -12.79 3.63 8.55
C VAL A 95 -13.16 2.42 9.36
N THR A 96 -14.43 2.02 9.22
CA THR A 96 -14.91 0.69 9.56
C THR A 96 -14.82 -0.18 8.30
N LEU A 97 -14.23 -1.37 8.41
CA LEU A 97 -13.82 -2.16 7.25
C LEU A 97 -14.96 -3.01 6.66
N ASP A 98 -15.63 -3.82 7.48
CA ASP A 98 -16.70 -4.74 7.07
C ASP A 98 -17.96 -4.54 7.93
N ASP A 99 -18.55 -3.33 7.84
CA ASP A 99 -19.74 -2.94 8.62
C ASP A 99 -19.62 -3.19 10.14
N GLY A 100 -18.39 -3.17 10.66
CA GLY A 100 -18.07 -3.36 12.08
C GLY A 100 -17.81 -4.81 12.47
N GLN A 101 -17.83 -5.74 11.52
CA GLN A 101 -17.44 -7.13 11.73
C GLN A 101 -15.93 -7.30 11.62
N LYS A 102 -15.41 -8.32 12.30
CA LYS A 102 -14.02 -8.73 12.16
C LYS A 102 -13.81 -9.31 10.77
N VAL A 103 -12.87 -8.74 10.03
CA VAL A 103 -12.50 -9.18 8.68
C VAL A 103 -10.99 -9.44 8.63
N GLU A 104 -10.61 -10.50 7.92
CA GLU A 104 -9.22 -10.85 7.72
C GLU A 104 -8.56 -9.89 6.72
N VAL A 105 -7.55 -9.17 7.18
CA VAL A 105 -6.72 -8.26 6.41
C VAL A 105 -5.35 -8.91 6.23
N ASP A 106 -4.98 -9.17 4.97
CA ASP A 106 -3.68 -9.75 4.63
C ASP A 106 -2.61 -8.65 4.55
N THR A 107 -2.93 -7.56 3.85
CA THR A 107 -1.97 -6.50 3.53
C THR A 107 -2.58 -5.11 3.73
N ILE A 108 -1.77 -4.17 4.21
CA ILE A 108 -2.06 -2.73 4.15
C ILE A 108 -1.13 -2.10 3.13
N GLU A 109 -1.65 -1.28 2.22
CA GLU A 109 -0.85 -0.46 1.31
C GLU A 109 -1.06 1.03 1.59
N CYS A 110 0.02 1.81 1.64
CA CYS A 110 -0.03 3.26 1.80
C CYS A 110 0.64 3.98 0.64
N TYR A 111 0.03 5.08 0.19
CA TYR A 111 0.42 5.87 -0.98
C TYR A 111 0.04 7.35 -0.80
N TYR A 112 0.54 8.24 -1.67
CA TYR A 112 0.20 9.67 -1.70
C TYR A 112 0.07 10.20 -3.14
#